data_AF-A0A9D2J2J6-F1
#
_entry.id   AF-A0A9D2J2J6-F1
#
_cell.length_a   1.000
_cell.length_b   1.000
_cell.length_c   1.000
_cell.angle_alpha   90.00
_cell.angle_beta   90.00
_cell.angle_gamma   90.00
#
_symmetry.space_group_name_H-M   'P 1'
#
loop_
_entity.id
_entity.type
_entity.pdbx_description
1 polymer ?
#
loop_
_entity_poly.entity_id
_entity_poly.type
_entity_poly.pdbx_seq_one_letter_code
_entity_poly.pdbx_strand_id
1 'polypeptide(L)'
;GERLIELQRAYARDLLTHHNPYTGSEYRHEPAVAIVEIVNENSLYEFWMRNWLRGERTKDNPDIQLDFPPSYARQLDAMYQGWLAENRTATELAEIRESAGVEEGGPVPRLRAEQFAEAPTAQFHAEGEFYGAVERTFFLDFKRYLTEELGVESLIVGCADHTYWIPNQPIIQGTSQLDIVDGHVYWQHPAIWGARNTPMVDDPLSSTIVKLSRSPVAGKPFTVSEVNHPNPNEYASEMIPILAAYAAFQDWDGIFFYTFEPKIDGEHQRFVADNFDITLDPVKMIQMAAGALLFSRPDVAPARETVTRSYSAEQVLESMRLPESARPYFTPGFPTSTALRHRLQISSLDGDPTAAFGPDEPGPYLTDTGELGWYEQGGRGGLVTIDTDRSQALVGFVTAHGRTTRHLTADVANEFCAITLSSLDGRPIARSETLLLTACSRIENTGTRWNPRHTLWESWGEGPTLIEPVTGWLVLTDLQGPIDIQVTALDGSDRPIGEPVHARRLEIGWEIPLGDQPTTQYVIHLIRSAEQAARLAVGGQRSEFFG
;
A
#
# COMPACT_ATOMS: atom_id res chain seq x y z
N GLY A 1 9.09 -31.20 -1.81
CA GLY A 1 7.76 -30.93 -1.25
C GLY A 1 7.74 -31.23 0.23
N GLU A 2 7.36 -32.45 0.62
CA GLU A 2 7.13 -32.85 2.02
C GLU A 2 8.27 -32.46 2.98
N ARG A 3 9.52 -32.74 2.62
CA ARG A 3 10.67 -32.36 3.47
C ARG A 3 10.80 -30.84 3.67
N LEU A 4 10.45 -30.01 2.68
CA LEU A 4 10.48 -28.55 2.84
C LEU A 4 9.36 -28.08 3.77
N ILE A 5 8.16 -28.64 3.62
CA ILE A 5 7.02 -28.34 4.50
C ILE A 5 7.35 -28.76 5.94
N GLU A 6 7.95 -29.93 6.14
CA GLU A 6 8.43 -30.40 7.44
C GLU A 6 9.45 -29.43 8.05
N LEU A 7 10.42 -28.96 7.26
CA LEU A 7 11.42 -27.99 7.71
C LEU A 7 10.80 -26.62 8.04
N GLN A 8 9.82 -26.16 7.26
CA GLN A 8 9.08 -24.93 7.57
C GLN A 8 8.29 -25.06 8.86
N ARG A 9 7.63 -26.20 9.10
CA ARG A 9 6.94 -26.50 10.37
C ARG A 9 7.92 -26.53 11.55
N ALA A 10 9.08 -27.15 11.38
CA ALA A 10 10.14 -27.17 12.39
C ALA A 10 10.64 -25.74 12.71
N TYR A 11 10.91 -24.93 11.68
CA TYR A 11 11.27 -23.53 11.86
C TYR A 11 10.20 -22.73 12.61
N ALA A 12 8.93 -22.87 12.21
CA ALA A 12 7.82 -22.19 12.86
C ALA A 12 7.69 -22.60 14.33
N ARG A 13 7.85 -23.89 14.65
CA ARG A 13 7.90 -24.37 16.04
C ARG A 13 9.02 -23.70 16.81
N ASP A 14 10.25 -23.81 16.31
CA ASP A 14 11.44 -23.30 17.00
C ASP A 14 11.34 -21.78 17.26
N LEU A 15 10.81 -21.02 16.29
CA LEU A 15 10.58 -19.59 16.42
C LEU A 15 9.44 -19.28 17.41
N LEU A 16 8.27 -19.87 17.23
CA LEU A 16 7.05 -19.47 17.95
C LEU A 16 6.98 -20.03 19.38
N THR A 17 7.73 -21.10 19.69
CA THR A 17 7.92 -21.57 21.08
C THR A 17 9.13 -20.91 21.77
N HIS A 18 9.76 -19.91 21.15
CA HIS A 18 10.78 -19.12 21.82
C HIS A 18 10.14 -18.26 22.92
N HIS A 19 10.76 -18.23 24.10
CA HIS A 19 10.31 -17.39 25.21
C HIS A 19 10.85 -15.97 25.07
N ASN A 20 9.95 -14.99 25.12
CA ASN A 20 10.32 -13.60 25.29
C ASN A 20 10.98 -13.40 26.68
N PRO A 21 12.22 -12.92 26.77
CA PRO A 21 12.91 -12.75 28.06
C PRO A 21 12.31 -11.65 28.94
N TYR A 22 11.49 -10.75 28.38
CA TYR A 22 10.87 -9.64 29.10
C TYR A 22 9.51 -9.99 29.69
N THR A 23 8.67 -10.75 28.97
CA THR A 23 7.32 -11.13 29.41
C THR A 23 7.27 -12.55 30.00
N GLY A 24 8.22 -13.41 29.62
CA GLY A 24 8.25 -14.83 29.98
C GLY A 24 7.32 -15.72 29.13
N SER A 25 6.46 -15.13 28.30
CA SER A 25 5.57 -15.86 27.39
C SER A 25 6.34 -16.43 26.20
N GLU A 26 5.89 -17.57 25.67
CA GLU A 26 6.28 -18.00 24.32
C GLU A 26 5.63 -17.07 23.28
N TYR A 27 6.29 -16.83 22.14
CA TYR A 27 5.76 -15.95 21.08
C TYR A 27 4.36 -16.36 20.58
N ARG A 28 4.03 -17.66 20.58
CA ARG A 28 2.68 -18.15 20.24
C ARG A 28 1.54 -17.67 21.16
N HIS A 29 1.87 -17.20 22.37
CA HIS A 29 0.94 -16.66 23.38
C HIS A 29 1.29 -15.21 23.75
N GLU A 30 2.17 -14.56 22.97
CA GLU A 30 2.67 -13.22 23.28
C GLU A 30 1.68 -12.17 22.75
N PRO A 31 1.06 -11.34 23.61
CA PRO A 31 0.16 -10.28 23.14
C PRO A 31 0.84 -9.25 22.23
N ALA A 32 2.18 -9.14 22.25
CA ALA A 32 2.92 -8.30 21.30
C ALA A 32 3.01 -8.90 19.88
N VAL A 33 2.71 -10.19 19.67
CA VAL A 33 2.69 -10.84 18.35
C VAL A 33 1.25 -10.85 17.83
N ALA A 34 0.89 -9.82 17.05
CA ALA A 34 -0.47 -9.68 16.53
C ALA A 34 -0.76 -10.60 15.33
N ILE A 35 0.21 -10.77 14.43
CA ILE A 35 0.05 -11.45 13.14
C ILE A 35 1.27 -12.36 12.89
N VAL A 36 1.01 -13.54 12.32
CA VAL A 36 2.03 -14.46 11.80
C VAL A 36 1.76 -14.67 10.31
N GLU A 37 2.74 -14.35 9.47
CA GLU A 37 2.73 -14.65 8.03
C GLU A 37 3.39 -16.01 7.76
N ILE A 38 2.75 -16.86 6.95
CA ILE A 38 3.27 -18.19 6.61
C ILE A 38 4.45 -18.08 5.64
N VAL A 39 4.30 -17.34 4.54
CA VAL A 39 5.35 -17.10 3.53
C VAL A 39 5.19 -15.70 2.92
N ASN A 40 6.30 -14.97 2.78
CA ASN A 40 6.33 -13.66 2.13
C ASN A 40 6.43 -13.80 0.61
N GLU A 41 5.52 -13.16 -0.12
CA GLU A 41 5.55 -13.00 -1.58
C GLU A 41 5.88 -14.28 -2.36
N ASN A 42 5.18 -15.38 -2.04
CA ASN A 42 5.41 -16.68 -2.66
C ASN A 42 4.10 -17.37 -3.01
N SER A 43 3.77 -17.44 -4.31
CA SER A 43 2.60 -18.14 -4.83
C SER A 43 2.93 -19.04 -6.01
N LEU A 44 2.41 -20.28 -6.01
CA LEU A 44 2.48 -21.19 -7.15
C LEU A 44 1.81 -20.60 -8.40
N TYR A 45 0.74 -19.83 -8.25
CA TYR A 45 0.09 -19.17 -9.37
C TYR A 45 0.97 -18.10 -10.00
N GLU A 46 1.64 -17.30 -9.17
CA GLU A 46 2.65 -16.36 -9.66
C GLU A 46 3.77 -17.11 -10.39
N PHE A 47 4.37 -18.13 -9.77
CA PHE A 47 5.44 -18.91 -10.39
C PHE A 47 4.97 -19.56 -11.70
N TRP A 48 3.72 -20.00 -11.81
CA TRP A 48 3.15 -20.52 -13.05
C TRP A 48 3.03 -19.45 -14.13
N MET A 49 2.43 -18.30 -13.81
CA MET A 49 2.28 -17.14 -14.71
C MET A 49 3.63 -16.58 -15.18
N ARG A 50 4.65 -16.61 -14.31
CA ARG A 50 6.01 -16.15 -14.64
C ARG A 50 6.85 -17.21 -15.35
N ASN A 51 6.26 -18.38 -15.63
CA ASN A 51 6.91 -19.51 -16.28
C ASN A 51 8.11 -20.05 -15.50
N TRP A 52 8.03 -20.07 -14.17
CA TRP A 52 9.13 -20.43 -13.25
C TRP A 52 8.92 -21.79 -12.56
N LEU A 53 8.13 -22.67 -13.17
CA LEU A 53 7.91 -24.04 -12.70
C LEU A 53 8.44 -25.09 -13.69
N ARG A 54 9.38 -24.71 -14.57
CA ARG A 54 9.86 -25.52 -15.71
C ARG A 54 10.82 -26.63 -15.29
N GLY A 55 11.57 -26.42 -14.21
CA GLY A 55 12.59 -27.39 -13.78
C GLY A 55 13.93 -27.24 -14.48
N GLU A 56 14.19 -26.08 -15.09
CA GLU A 56 15.39 -25.84 -15.92
C GLU A 56 16.52 -25.17 -15.15
N ARG A 57 16.35 -24.95 -13.83
CA ARG A 57 17.39 -24.33 -13.01
C ARG A 57 18.65 -25.19 -12.95
N THR A 58 19.77 -24.59 -13.36
CA THR A 58 21.11 -25.19 -13.27
C THR A 58 21.82 -24.76 -11.98
N LYS A 59 22.89 -25.48 -11.60
CA LYS A 59 23.69 -25.14 -10.41
C LYS A 59 24.43 -23.81 -10.53
N ASP A 60 24.73 -23.40 -11.76
CA ASP A 60 25.50 -22.20 -12.05
C ASP A 60 24.59 -20.99 -12.32
N ASN A 61 23.27 -21.15 -12.24
CA ASN A 61 22.34 -20.03 -12.37
C ASN A 61 22.49 -19.11 -11.15
N PRO A 62 22.96 -17.86 -11.33
CA PRO A 62 23.11 -16.91 -10.21
C PRO A 62 21.77 -16.49 -9.62
N ASP A 63 20.69 -16.57 -10.40
CA ASP A 63 19.36 -16.14 -10.00
C ASP A 63 18.62 -17.31 -9.33
N ILE A 64 19.04 -17.65 -8.11
CA ILE A 64 18.53 -18.80 -7.34
C ILE A 64 17.03 -18.72 -7.02
N GLN A 65 16.45 -17.52 -7.11
CA GLN A 65 15.03 -17.25 -6.94
C GLN A 65 14.20 -17.66 -8.17
N LEU A 66 14.84 -17.87 -9.31
CA LEU A 66 14.16 -18.09 -10.59
C LEU A 66 14.18 -19.57 -10.97
N ASP A 67 12.98 -20.11 -11.21
CA ASP A 67 12.70 -21.48 -11.67
C ASP A 67 13.00 -22.62 -10.68
N PHE A 68 12.34 -23.75 -10.90
CA PHE A 68 12.55 -24.98 -10.12
C PHE A 68 13.82 -25.72 -10.56
N PRO A 69 14.50 -26.43 -9.63
CA PRO A 69 15.40 -27.51 -9.99
C PRO A 69 14.65 -28.65 -10.71
N PRO A 70 15.35 -29.44 -11.55
CA PRO A 70 14.74 -30.59 -12.22
C PRO A 70 14.06 -31.59 -11.27
N SER A 71 14.57 -31.72 -10.03
CA SER A 71 13.98 -32.60 -9.02
C SER A 71 12.62 -32.12 -8.52
N TYR A 72 12.41 -30.81 -8.40
CA TYR A 72 11.14 -30.25 -7.94
C TYR A 72 10.10 -30.24 -9.05
N ALA A 73 10.51 -30.00 -10.30
CA ALA A 73 9.60 -30.15 -11.44
C ALA A 73 9.07 -31.58 -11.56
N ARG A 74 9.92 -32.61 -11.45
CA ARG A 74 9.46 -34.01 -11.46
C ARG A 74 8.50 -34.34 -10.32
N GLN A 75 8.71 -33.76 -9.14
CA GLN A 75 7.79 -33.93 -8.02
C GLN A 75 6.45 -33.27 -8.31
N LEU A 76 6.45 -32.05 -8.86
CA LEU A 76 5.24 -31.32 -9.21
C LEU A 76 4.46 -32.01 -10.35
N ASP A 77 5.18 -32.58 -11.34
CA ASP A 77 4.57 -33.40 -12.41
C ASP A 77 3.88 -34.64 -11.82
N ALA A 78 4.52 -35.34 -10.89
CA ALA A 78 3.93 -36.50 -10.22
C ALA A 78 2.70 -36.13 -9.39
N MET A 79 2.75 -35.00 -8.67
CA MET A 79 1.59 -34.45 -7.96
C MET A 79 0.44 -34.13 -8.92
N TYR A 80 0.74 -33.54 -10.08
CA TYR A 80 -0.29 -33.23 -11.08
C TYR A 80 -0.94 -34.49 -11.65
N GLN A 81 -0.15 -35.53 -11.97
CA GLN A 81 -0.72 -36.80 -12.45
C GLN A 81 -1.61 -37.47 -11.38
N GLY A 82 -1.18 -37.46 -10.11
CA GLY A 82 -1.96 -37.98 -9.00
C GLY A 82 -3.27 -37.22 -8.83
N TRP A 83 -3.20 -35.89 -8.84
CA TRP A 83 -4.38 -35.03 -8.73
C TRP A 83 -5.37 -35.26 -9.87
N LEU A 84 -4.91 -35.37 -11.12
CA LEU A 84 -5.75 -35.70 -12.26
C LEU A 84 -6.46 -37.05 -12.10
N ALA A 85 -5.75 -38.07 -11.62
CA ALA A 85 -6.34 -39.40 -11.39
C ALA A 85 -7.41 -39.40 -10.28
N GLU A 86 -7.28 -38.51 -9.30
CA GLU A 86 -8.22 -38.38 -8.18
C GLU A 86 -9.41 -37.47 -8.48
N ASN A 87 -9.22 -36.43 -9.30
CA ASN A 87 -10.17 -35.32 -9.46
C ASN A 87 -10.78 -35.21 -10.86
N ARG A 88 -10.46 -36.14 -11.77
CA ARG A 88 -11.06 -36.22 -13.11
C ARG A 88 -11.63 -37.60 -13.37
N THR A 89 -12.80 -37.63 -13.98
CA THR A 89 -13.38 -38.84 -14.54
C THR A 89 -12.51 -39.36 -15.69
N ALA A 90 -12.67 -40.65 -16.03
CA ALA A 90 -11.96 -41.24 -17.15
C ALA A 90 -12.19 -40.50 -18.48
N THR A 91 -13.40 -39.95 -18.67
CA THR A 91 -13.77 -39.18 -19.86
C THR A 91 -13.08 -37.82 -19.89
N GLU A 92 -13.11 -37.05 -18.79
CA GLU A 92 -12.41 -35.76 -18.71
C GLU A 92 -10.89 -35.94 -18.86
N LEU A 93 -10.32 -36.97 -18.25
CA LEU A 93 -8.89 -37.24 -18.38
C LEU A 93 -8.49 -37.64 -19.81
N ALA A 94 -9.36 -38.34 -20.54
CA ALA A 94 -9.14 -38.64 -21.96
C ALA A 94 -9.16 -37.36 -22.80
N GLU A 95 -10.11 -36.46 -22.56
CA GLU A 95 -10.20 -35.15 -23.24
C GLU A 95 -8.98 -34.26 -22.94
N ILE A 96 -8.51 -34.24 -21.70
CA ILE A 96 -7.31 -33.49 -21.31
C ILE A 96 -6.07 -34.06 -22.02
N ARG A 97 -5.92 -35.39 -22.10
CA ARG A 97 -4.80 -36.02 -22.82
C ARG A 97 -4.84 -35.73 -24.31
N GLU A 98 -6.01 -35.83 -24.92
CA GLU A 98 -6.22 -35.48 -26.32
C GLU A 98 -5.84 -34.01 -26.58
N SER A 99 -6.32 -33.10 -25.72
CA SER A 99 -5.99 -31.67 -25.76
C SER A 99 -4.48 -31.40 -25.65
N ALA A 100 -3.78 -32.18 -24.82
CA ALA A 100 -2.35 -32.08 -24.64
C ALA A 100 -1.53 -32.79 -25.74
N GLY A 101 -2.18 -33.46 -26.71
CA GLY A 101 -1.52 -34.22 -27.76
C GLY A 101 -0.81 -35.49 -27.26
N VAL A 102 -1.31 -36.09 -26.18
CA VAL A 102 -0.72 -37.27 -25.52
C VAL A 102 -1.57 -38.52 -25.78
N GLU A 103 -0.91 -39.65 -26.07
CA GLU A 103 -1.58 -40.95 -26.24
C GLU A 103 -2.25 -41.45 -24.95
N GLU A 104 -3.20 -42.38 -25.09
CA GLU A 104 -3.89 -43.00 -23.95
C GLU A 104 -2.89 -43.61 -22.96
N GLY A 105 -3.02 -43.26 -21.68
CA GLY A 105 -2.12 -43.72 -20.62
C GLY A 105 -0.83 -42.92 -20.47
N GLY A 106 -0.54 -41.97 -21.36
CA GLY A 106 0.59 -41.04 -21.21
C GLY A 106 0.35 -39.97 -20.13
N PRO A 107 1.43 -39.39 -19.57
CA PRO A 107 1.33 -38.30 -18.60
C PRO A 107 0.94 -36.98 -19.27
N VAL A 108 0.04 -36.22 -18.66
CA VAL A 108 -0.35 -34.89 -19.16
C VAL A 108 0.76 -33.88 -18.79
N PRO A 109 1.43 -33.25 -19.76
CA PRO A 109 2.45 -32.23 -19.47
C PRO A 109 1.83 -30.98 -18.87
N ARG A 110 2.57 -30.34 -17.96
CA ARG A 110 2.25 -28.99 -17.45
C ARG A 110 2.55 -27.93 -18.52
N LEU A 111 1.67 -26.95 -18.62
CA LEU A 111 1.70 -25.84 -19.56
C LEU A 111 2.80 -24.84 -19.20
N ARG A 112 3.44 -24.31 -20.24
CA ARG A 112 4.29 -23.12 -20.16
C ARG A 112 3.47 -21.86 -20.40
N ALA A 113 3.93 -20.72 -19.87
CA ALA A 113 3.19 -19.46 -19.97
C ALA A 113 2.87 -19.06 -21.42
N GLU A 114 3.78 -19.32 -22.37
CA GLU A 114 3.57 -19.07 -23.80
C GLU A 114 2.43 -19.89 -24.42
N GLN A 115 1.99 -20.96 -23.78
CA GLN A 115 0.91 -21.83 -24.24
C GLN A 115 -0.46 -21.42 -23.70
N PHE A 116 -0.54 -20.54 -22.69
CA PHE A 116 -1.78 -20.29 -21.96
C PHE A 116 -2.91 -19.75 -22.85
N ALA A 117 -2.57 -18.87 -23.79
CA ALA A 117 -3.53 -18.23 -24.67
C ALA A 117 -4.21 -19.22 -25.66
N GLU A 118 -3.50 -20.28 -26.05
CA GLU A 118 -3.96 -21.25 -27.05
C GLU A 118 -4.38 -22.59 -26.42
N ALA A 119 -4.04 -22.82 -25.15
CA ALA A 119 -4.34 -24.06 -24.45
C ALA A 119 -5.86 -24.32 -24.42
N PRO A 120 -6.33 -25.52 -24.76
CA PRO A 120 -7.74 -25.88 -24.61
C PRO A 120 -8.21 -25.71 -23.16
N THR A 121 -9.46 -25.28 -22.98
CA THR A 121 -10.06 -24.97 -21.67
C THR A 121 -9.90 -26.11 -20.67
N ALA A 122 -10.21 -27.34 -21.08
CA ALA A 122 -10.11 -28.52 -20.21
C ALA A 122 -8.69 -28.72 -19.65
N GLN A 123 -7.66 -28.53 -20.48
CA GLN A 123 -6.26 -28.68 -20.06
C GLN A 123 -5.84 -27.56 -19.11
N PHE A 124 -6.14 -26.30 -19.47
CA PHE A 124 -5.75 -25.14 -18.68
C PHE A 124 -6.47 -25.07 -17.33
N HIS A 125 -7.77 -25.36 -17.31
CA HIS A 125 -8.55 -25.40 -16.06
C HIS A 125 -8.07 -26.51 -15.14
N ALA A 126 -7.80 -27.71 -15.68
CA ALA A 126 -7.28 -28.80 -14.87
C ALA A 126 -5.94 -28.45 -14.19
N GLU A 127 -5.03 -27.80 -14.90
CA GLU A 127 -3.75 -27.39 -14.32
C GLU A 127 -3.91 -26.22 -13.33
N GLY A 128 -4.74 -25.22 -13.65
CA GLY A 128 -5.01 -24.10 -12.76
C GLY A 128 -5.72 -24.52 -11.47
N GLU A 129 -6.67 -25.44 -11.53
CA GLU A 129 -7.31 -26.04 -10.35
C GLU A 129 -6.32 -26.86 -9.52
N PHE A 130 -5.42 -27.59 -10.17
CA PHE A 130 -4.35 -28.32 -9.47
C PHE A 130 -3.46 -27.37 -8.65
N TYR A 131 -2.96 -26.28 -9.24
CA TYR A 131 -2.13 -25.33 -8.48
C TYR A 131 -2.89 -24.69 -7.32
N GLY A 132 -4.16 -24.33 -7.52
CA GLY A 132 -5.01 -23.79 -6.46
C GLY A 132 -5.27 -24.79 -5.35
N ALA A 133 -5.46 -26.07 -5.69
CA ALA A 133 -5.59 -27.13 -4.69
C ALA A 133 -4.30 -27.29 -3.87
N VAL A 134 -3.12 -27.28 -4.51
CA VAL A 134 -1.84 -27.40 -3.80
C VAL A 134 -1.61 -26.21 -2.86
N GLU A 135 -1.81 -24.98 -3.35
CA GLU A 135 -1.59 -23.76 -2.58
C GLU A 135 -2.58 -23.62 -1.42
N ARG A 136 -3.89 -23.82 -1.68
CA ARG A 136 -4.93 -23.78 -0.64
C ARG A 136 -4.71 -24.86 0.42
N THR A 137 -4.35 -26.08 0.02
CA THR A 137 -4.05 -27.16 0.96
C THR A 137 -2.86 -26.80 1.83
N PHE A 138 -1.78 -26.26 1.24
CA PHE A 138 -0.63 -25.79 2.00
C PHE A 138 -1.03 -24.75 3.07
N PHE A 139 -1.75 -23.70 2.69
CA PHE A 139 -2.16 -22.65 3.63
C PHE A 139 -3.08 -23.16 4.74
N LEU A 140 -4.10 -23.96 4.41
CA LEU A 140 -5.03 -24.51 5.40
C LEU A 140 -4.36 -25.51 6.35
N ASP A 141 -3.48 -26.36 5.82
CA ASP A 141 -2.73 -27.32 6.63
C ASP A 141 -1.70 -26.64 7.54
N PHE A 142 -1.06 -25.57 7.05
CA PHE A 142 -0.10 -24.83 7.86
C PHE A 142 -0.82 -23.98 8.92
N LYS A 143 -1.96 -23.36 8.59
CA LYS A 143 -2.81 -22.69 9.59
C LYS A 143 -3.22 -23.67 10.70
N ARG A 144 -3.75 -24.84 10.35
CA ARG A 144 -4.13 -25.89 11.32
C ARG A 144 -2.94 -26.29 12.19
N TYR A 145 -1.77 -26.48 11.58
CA TYR A 145 -0.55 -26.77 12.31
C TYR A 145 -0.20 -25.67 13.33
N LEU A 146 -0.25 -24.40 12.92
CA LEU A 146 0.03 -23.26 13.81
C LEU A 146 -0.99 -23.17 14.94
N THR A 147 -2.29 -23.27 14.66
CA THR A 147 -3.34 -23.00 15.65
C THR A 147 -3.69 -24.22 16.51
N GLU A 148 -3.83 -25.41 15.92
CA GLU A 148 -4.29 -26.61 16.63
C GLU A 148 -3.14 -27.43 17.22
N GLU A 149 -1.99 -27.51 16.54
CA GLU A 149 -0.85 -28.29 17.02
C GLU A 149 0.17 -27.45 17.82
N LEU A 150 0.46 -26.22 17.37
CA LEU A 150 1.35 -25.29 18.09
C LEU A 150 0.62 -24.39 19.08
N GLY A 151 -0.69 -24.16 18.95
CA GLY A 151 -1.41 -23.27 19.86
C GLY A 151 -1.10 -21.78 19.67
N VAL A 152 -0.79 -21.36 18.44
CA VAL A 152 -0.64 -19.93 18.08
C VAL A 152 -1.97 -19.22 18.20
N GLU A 153 -1.99 -18.10 18.95
CA GLU A 153 -3.17 -17.27 19.18
C GLU A 153 -3.27 -16.05 18.25
N SER A 154 -2.16 -15.68 17.59
CA SER A 154 -2.08 -14.58 16.62
C SER A 154 -2.91 -14.84 15.35
N LEU A 155 -3.31 -13.77 14.66
CA LEU A 155 -3.96 -13.87 13.35
C LEU A 155 -2.97 -14.39 12.30
N ILE A 156 -3.46 -15.20 11.36
CA ILE A 156 -2.61 -15.82 10.34
C ILE A 156 -2.84 -15.18 8.97
N VAL A 157 -1.76 -14.72 8.35
CA VAL A 157 -1.68 -14.33 6.93
C VAL A 157 -0.94 -15.43 6.16
N GLY A 158 -1.35 -15.68 4.93
CA GLY A 158 -0.70 -16.70 4.08
C GLY A 158 0.50 -16.14 3.34
N CYS A 159 0.21 -15.14 2.53
CA CYS A 159 1.10 -14.40 1.65
C CYS A 159 0.38 -13.11 1.24
N ALA A 160 1.12 -12.09 0.86
CA ALA A 160 0.57 -10.87 0.29
C ALA A 160 0.39 -10.95 -1.25
N ASP A 161 -0.65 -10.28 -1.75
CA ASP A 161 -0.74 -9.92 -3.18
C ASP A 161 0.23 -8.78 -3.48
N HIS A 162 1.34 -9.12 -4.13
CA HIS A 162 2.42 -8.20 -4.46
C HIS A 162 2.59 -8.01 -5.97
N THR A 163 1.69 -8.56 -6.78
CA THR A 163 1.89 -8.72 -8.23
C THR A 163 0.85 -7.95 -9.02
N TYR A 164 0.83 -6.62 -8.85
CA TYR A 164 -0.12 -5.72 -9.51
C TYR A 164 -0.08 -5.72 -11.05
N TRP A 165 0.88 -6.43 -11.65
CA TRP A 165 1.01 -6.61 -13.10
C TRP A 165 0.49 -7.96 -13.64
N ILE A 166 0.03 -8.88 -12.78
CA ILE A 166 -0.68 -10.11 -13.16
C ILE A 166 -2.02 -10.22 -12.37
N PRO A 167 -2.94 -11.10 -12.76
CA PRO A 167 -4.18 -11.34 -12.02
C PRO A 167 -3.90 -11.85 -10.61
N ASN A 168 -4.65 -11.33 -9.64
CA ASN A 168 -4.52 -11.68 -8.24
C ASN A 168 -5.65 -12.60 -7.78
N GLN A 169 -6.71 -12.76 -8.56
CA GLN A 169 -7.86 -13.58 -8.21
C GLN A 169 -7.45 -15.00 -7.76
N PRO A 170 -6.51 -15.70 -8.43
CA PRO A 170 -6.05 -17.01 -7.96
C PRO A 170 -5.33 -16.96 -6.61
N ILE A 171 -4.46 -15.96 -6.41
CA ILE A 171 -3.72 -15.75 -5.15
C ILE A 171 -4.70 -15.47 -4.01
N ILE A 172 -5.63 -14.51 -4.21
CA ILE A 172 -6.63 -14.13 -3.21
C ILE A 172 -7.57 -15.31 -2.90
N GLN A 173 -7.87 -16.19 -3.86
CA GLN A 173 -8.69 -17.38 -3.60
C GLN A 173 -8.05 -18.30 -2.55
N GLY A 174 -6.72 -18.42 -2.56
CA GLY A 174 -5.96 -19.16 -1.56
C GLY A 174 -5.81 -18.41 -0.24
N THR A 175 -5.33 -17.16 -0.29
CA THR A 175 -4.96 -16.40 0.91
C THR A 175 -6.18 -15.92 1.72
N SER A 176 -7.32 -15.65 1.08
CA SER A 176 -8.57 -15.25 1.76
C SER A 176 -9.19 -16.34 2.64
N GLN A 177 -8.71 -17.58 2.56
CA GLN A 177 -9.09 -18.67 3.47
C GLN A 177 -8.51 -18.50 4.88
N LEU A 178 -7.53 -17.60 5.04
CA LEU A 178 -6.86 -17.30 6.31
C LEU A 178 -7.51 -16.10 6.99
N ASP A 179 -6.89 -15.56 8.05
CA ASP A 179 -7.56 -14.58 8.90
C ASP A 179 -7.58 -13.17 8.29
N ILE A 180 -6.53 -12.80 7.58
CA ILE A 180 -6.32 -11.47 7.00
C ILE A 180 -5.91 -11.61 5.53
N VAL A 181 -6.36 -10.68 4.69
CA VAL A 181 -5.84 -10.51 3.32
C VAL A 181 -4.80 -9.39 3.33
N ASP A 182 -3.63 -9.63 2.75
CA ASP A 182 -2.55 -8.65 2.69
C ASP A 182 -2.19 -8.29 1.25
N GLY A 183 -1.71 -7.07 1.02
CA GLY A 183 -1.27 -6.59 -0.29
C GLY A 183 -0.03 -5.70 -0.21
N HIS A 184 0.89 -5.88 -1.16
CA HIS A 184 2.12 -5.11 -1.27
C HIS A 184 2.17 -4.33 -2.57
N VAL A 185 2.54 -3.05 -2.51
CA VAL A 185 2.74 -2.24 -3.71
C VAL A 185 3.83 -1.21 -3.47
N TYR A 186 4.66 -1.01 -4.49
CA TYR A 186 5.62 0.08 -4.53
C TYR A 186 5.32 1.04 -5.66
N TRP A 187 5.43 2.33 -5.38
CA TRP A 187 5.53 3.31 -6.45
C TRP A 187 6.93 3.23 -7.05
N GLN A 188 7.06 2.47 -8.15
CA GLN A 188 8.29 2.30 -8.92
C GLN A 188 9.38 1.49 -8.19
N HIS A 189 9.09 0.21 -7.92
CA HIS A 189 10.01 -0.74 -7.27
C HIS A 189 11.39 -0.86 -7.97
N PRO A 190 12.54 -0.73 -7.27
CA PRO A 190 13.93 -0.91 -7.75
C PRO A 190 14.19 -2.07 -8.69
N ALA A 191 13.66 -3.26 -8.42
CA ALA A 191 13.87 -4.44 -9.26
C ALA A 191 12.91 -4.53 -10.48
N ILE A 192 11.92 -3.65 -10.58
CA ILE A 192 10.94 -3.64 -11.67
C ILE A 192 11.33 -2.56 -12.69
N TRP A 193 11.43 -2.97 -13.96
CA TRP A 193 11.70 -2.07 -15.08
C TRP A 193 10.49 -1.18 -15.35
N GLY A 194 10.71 0.11 -15.58
CA GLY A 194 9.63 1.05 -15.86
C GLY A 194 10.06 2.50 -15.70
N ALA A 195 9.07 3.39 -15.68
CA ALA A 195 9.29 4.79 -15.33
C ALA A 195 9.86 4.89 -13.90
N ARG A 196 10.68 5.91 -13.69
CA ARG A 196 11.34 6.21 -12.42
C ARG A 196 11.34 7.70 -12.21
N ASN A 197 11.29 8.09 -10.94
CA ASN A 197 11.27 9.48 -10.52
C ASN A 197 10.13 10.24 -11.22
N THR A 198 8.91 9.72 -11.11
CA THR A 198 7.70 10.42 -11.58
C THR A 198 6.71 10.57 -10.43
N PRO A 199 5.94 11.67 -10.39
CA PRO A 199 4.92 11.86 -9.37
C PRO A 199 3.75 10.89 -9.59
N MET A 200 3.32 10.24 -8.51
CA MET A 200 2.10 9.42 -8.50
C MET A 200 0.86 10.27 -8.74
N VAL A 201 0.84 11.51 -8.25
CA VAL A 201 -0.30 12.42 -8.47
C VAL A 201 -0.61 12.70 -9.94
N ASP A 202 0.34 12.50 -10.86
CA ASP A 202 0.12 12.61 -12.31
C ASP A 202 -0.44 11.34 -12.96
N ASP A 203 -0.52 10.21 -12.23
CA ASP A 203 -1.03 8.92 -12.72
C ASP A 203 -2.00 8.29 -11.69
N PRO A 204 -3.15 8.95 -11.42
CA PRO A 204 -4.13 8.51 -10.42
C PRO A 204 -4.64 7.09 -10.67
N LEU A 205 -4.91 6.75 -11.93
CA LEU A 205 -5.50 5.48 -12.34
C LEU A 205 -4.53 4.29 -12.26
N SER A 206 -3.23 4.54 -12.09
CA SER A 206 -2.22 3.51 -11.81
C SER A 206 -1.55 3.68 -10.45
N SER A 207 -2.09 4.55 -9.59
CA SER A 207 -1.54 4.86 -8.26
C SER A 207 -1.44 3.62 -7.36
N THR A 208 -0.66 3.74 -6.28
CA THR A 208 -0.57 2.68 -5.26
C THR A 208 -1.94 2.37 -4.66
N ILE A 209 -2.81 3.38 -4.52
CA ILE A 209 -4.18 3.23 -4.01
C ILE A 209 -5.01 2.30 -4.91
N VAL A 210 -5.05 2.59 -6.21
CA VAL A 210 -5.80 1.78 -7.18
C VAL A 210 -5.25 0.35 -7.20
N LYS A 211 -3.93 0.19 -7.19
CA LYS A 211 -3.29 -1.14 -7.18
C LYS A 211 -3.62 -1.93 -5.92
N LEU A 212 -3.57 -1.33 -4.72
CA LEU A 212 -3.86 -2.01 -3.45
C LEU A 212 -5.35 -2.33 -3.28
N SER A 213 -6.24 -1.46 -3.73
CA SER A 213 -7.70 -1.64 -3.65
C SER A 213 -8.25 -2.85 -4.43
N ARG A 214 -7.40 -3.53 -5.20
CA ARG A 214 -7.76 -4.73 -5.96
C ARG A 214 -7.98 -5.96 -5.07
N SER A 215 -7.49 -5.95 -3.82
CA SER A 215 -7.31 -7.15 -2.98
C SER A 215 -8.28 -7.32 -1.80
N PRO A 216 -8.84 -6.26 -1.16
CA PRO A 216 -9.72 -6.44 -0.01
C PRO A 216 -10.87 -7.41 -0.29
N VAL A 217 -11.17 -8.30 0.66
CA VAL A 217 -12.27 -9.28 0.58
C VAL A 217 -13.34 -8.93 1.61
N ALA A 218 -14.61 -8.97 1.20
CA ALA A 218 -15.73 -8.65 2.08
C ALA A 218 -15.71 -9.53 3.34
N GLY A 219 -15.81 -8.91 4.51
CA GLY A 219 -15.80 -9.60 5.80
C GLY A 219 -14.42 -10.06 6.29
N LYS A 220 -13.33 -9.65 5.62
CA LYS A 220 -11.95 -9.91 6.06
C LYS A 220 -11.23 -8.60 6.35
N PRO A 221 -10.39 -8.54 7.40
CA PRO A 221 -9.44 -7.46 7.55
C PRO A 221 -8.51 -7.41 6.35
N PHE A 222 -8.16 -6.21 5.91
CA PHE A 222 -7.18 -5.96 4.87
C PHE A 222 -6.00 -5.15 5.39
N THR A 223 -4.79 -5.70 5.25
CA THR A 223 -3.56 -5.01 5.61
C THR A 223 -2.69 -4.76 4.39
N VAL A 224 -1.84 -3.74 4.50
CA VAL A 224 -0.78 -3.43 3.54
C VAL A 224 0.52 -3.53 4.31
N SER A 225 1.05 -4.74 4.45
CA SER A 225 2.24 -4.97 5.29
C SER A 225 3.55 -4.49 4.66
N GLU A 226 3.53 -4.10 3.39
CA GLU A 226 4.68 -3.56 2.66
C GLU A 226 4.29 -2.54 1.57
N VAL A 227 4.73 -1.31 1.74
CA VAL A 227 4.52 -0.21 0.77
C VAL A 227 5.60 0.86 0.91
N ASN A 228 6.09 1.39 -0.23
CA ASN A 228 7.00 2.54 -0.27
C ASN A 228 6.97 3.25 -1.63
N HIS A 229 7.50 4.46 -1.65
CA HIS A 229 7.98 5.21 -2.80
C HIS A 229 9.52 5.18 -2.73
N PRO A 230 10.18 4.15 -3.28
CA PRO A 230 11.60 3.92 -3.06
C PRO A 230 12.46 5.05 -3.59
N ASN A 231 13.56 5.32 -2.91
CA ASN A 231 14.59 6.24 -3.36
C ASN A 231 15.27 5.73 -4.64
N PRO A 232 15.77 6.60 -5.50
CA PRO A 232 15.56 8.05 -5.46
C PRO A 232 14.21 8.42 -6.09
N ASN A 233 13.51 9.38 -5.47
CA ASN A 233 12.24 9.91 -5.98
C ASN A 233 12.01 11.33 -5.44
N GLU A 234 12.05 12.33 -6.31
CA GLU A 234 11.84 13.74 -5.98
C GLU A 234 10.40 14.06 -5.56
N TYR A 235 9.47 13.11 -5.77
CA TYR A 235 8.04 13.24 -5.50
C TYR A 235 7.59 12.40 -4.30
N ALA A 236 8.52 11.75 -3.59
CA ALA A 236 8.20 10.81 -2.51
C ALA A 236 7.42 11.42 -1.32
N SER A 237 7.42 12.76 -1.18
CA SER A 237 6.62 13.47 -0.18
C SER A 237 5.11 13.28 -0.35
N GLU A 238 4.64 12.78 -1.49
CA GLU A 238 3.22 12.48 -1.72
C GLU A 238 2.75 11.18 -1.02
N MET A 239 3.69 10.29 -0.68
CA MET A 239 3.39 8.90 -0.28
C MET A 239 2.48 8.80 0.94
N ILE A 240 2.97 9.26 2.09
CA ILE A 240 2.33 8.98 3.39
C ILE A 240 0.99 9.70 3.53
N PRO A 241 0.87 11.01 3.20
CA PRO A 241 -0.42 11.69 3.31
C PRO A 241 -1.50 11.08 2.42
N ILE A 242 -1.17 10.76 1.15
CA ILE A 242 -2.14 10.15 0.22
C ILE A 242 -2.51 8.74 0.67
N LEU A 243 -1.53 7.90 1.02
CA LEU A 243 -1.79 6.53 1.43
C LEU A 243 -2.61 6.46 2.71
N ALA A 244 -2.25 7.23 3.74
CA ALA A 244 -2.98 7.23 5.01
C ALA A 244 -4.43 7.70 4.83
N ALA A 245 -4.65 8.74 4.03
CA ALA A 245 -5.99 9.26 3.77
C ALA A 245 -6.85 8.26 2.98
N TYR A 246 -6.32 7.67 1.92
CA TYR A 246 -7.07 6.70 1.12
C TYR A 246 -7.22 5.35 1.82
N ALA A 247 -6.28 4.93 2.66
CA ALA A 247 -6.43 3.72 3.48
C ALA A 247 -7.58 3.87 4.49
N ALA A 248 -7.71 5.04 5.13
CA ALA A 248 -8.84 5.34 6.00
C ALA A 248 -10.17 5.38 5.22
N PHE A 249 -10.17 6.05 4.06
CA PHE A 249 -11.33 6.11 3.18
C PHE A 249 -11.78 4.72 2.68
N GLN A 250 -10.84 3.87 2.30
CA GLN A 250 -11.10 2.49 1.87
C GLN A 250 -11.41 1.54 3.03
N ASP A 251 -11.32 2.01 4.28
CA ASP A 251 -11.51 1.23 5.50
C ASP A 251 -10.61 -0.03 5.48
N TRP A 252 -9.31 0.21 5.34
CA TRP A 252 -8.23 -0.77 5.51
C TRP A 252 -7.80 -0.86 6.98
N ASP A 253 -7.37 -2.04 7.43
CA ASP A 253 -7.12 -2.34 8.84
C ASP A 253 -5.66 -2.11 9.28
N GLY A 254 -4.74 -1.96 8.33
CA GLY A 254 -3.35 -1.64 8.64
C GLY A 254 -2.52 -1.25 7.42
N ILE A 255 -1.59 -0.31 7.60
CA ILE A 255 -0.58 0.08 6.61
C ILE A 255 0.80 0.10 7.28
N PHE A 256 1.79 -0.52 6.65
CA PHE A 256 3.14 -0.68 7.18
C PHE A 256 4.15 -0.27 6.12
N PHE A 257 4.99 0.71 6.46
CA PHE A 257 5.95 1.28 5.51
C PHE A 257 7.23 0.45 5.45
N TYR A 258 7.57 -0.05 4.27
CA TYR A 258 8.75 -0.89 4.05
C TYR A 258 9.92 -0.05 3.53
N THR A 259 11.04 0.14 4.21
CA THR A 259 11.38 -0.35 5.56
C THR A 259 11.80 0.79 6.45
N PHE A 260 11.75 0.56 7.75
CA PHE A 260 12.40 1.43 8.71
C PHE A 260 13.92 1.50 8.45
N GLU A 261 14.66 0.39 8.63
CA GLU A 261 16.12 0.31 8.44
C GLU A 261 16.51 -1.01 7.75
N PRO A 262 16.99 -0.99 6.49
CA PRO A 262 17.47 -2.19 5.80
C PRO A 262 18.96 -2.53 6.06
N LYS A 263 19.73 -1.65 6.71
CA LYS A 263 21.18 -1.86 6.95
C LYS A 263 21.43 -2.95 8.01
N ILE A 264 22.12 -4.02 7.59
CA ILE A 264 22.36 -5.23 8.41
C ILE A 264 23.65 -5.13 9.25
N ASP A 265 24.61 -4.28 8.86
CA ASP A 265 25.95 -4.20 9.46
C ASP A 265 26.02 -3.43 10.79
N GLY A 266 24.91 -2.80 11.22
CA GLY A 266 24.80 -2.07 12.48
C GLY A 266 25.57 -0.75 12.52
N GLU A 267 26.17 -0.32 11.40
CA GLU A 267 26.79 1.00 11.29
C GLU A 267 25.75 2.02 10.82
N HIS A 268 25.25 2.82 11.75
CA HIS A 268 24.27 3.87 11.43
C HIS A 268 24.93 5.00 10.62
N GLN A 269 24.75 4.93 9.29
CA GLN A 269 25.12 6.00 8.37
C GLN A 269 24.18 7.19 8.58
N ARG A 270 24.67 8.44 8.42
CA ARG A 270 23.84 9.65 8.61
C ARG A 270 23.16 10.11 7.32
N PHE A 271 22.82 9.16 6.45
CA PHE A 271 22.21 9.40 5.15
C PHE A 271 21.49 8.16 4.59
N VAL A 272 20.50 8.39 3.75
CA VAL A 272 19.77 7.34 3.03
C VAL A 272 20.74 6.55 2.14
N ALA A 273 20.92 5.26 2.42
CA ALA A 273 21.90 4.42 1.70
C ALA A 273 21.28 3.19 1.02
N ASP A 274 19.97 3.07 1.07
CA ASP A 274 19.21 2.00 0.43
C ASP A 274 17.93 2.59 -0.19
N ASN A 275 17.39 1.92 -1.21
CA ASN A 275 16.19 2.38 -1.91
C ASN A 275 14.96 2.41 -0.99
N PHE A 276 14.88 1.54 0.02
CA PHE A 276 13.70 1.39 0.88
C PHE A 276 13.84 2.03 2.26
N ASP A 277 15.02 2.55 2.61
CA ASP A 277 15.31 3.16 3.91
C ASP A 277 14.44 4.41 4.17
N ILE A 278 13.67 4.36 5.26
CA ILE A 278 12.85 5.47 5.75
C ILE A 278 13.50 6.17 6.93
N THR A 279 14.28 5.48 7.77
CA THR A 279 14.84 6.06 9.02
C THR A 279 15.61 7.34 8.83
N LEU A 280 16.29 7.47 7.69
CA LEU A 280 17.15 8.60 7.36
C LEU A 280 16.52 9.54 6.33
N ASP A 281 15.26 9.31 5.97
CA ASP A 281 14.45 10.20 5.15
C ASP A 281 13.66 11.15 6.08
N PRO A 282 14.13 12.40 6.29
CA PRO A 282 13.47 13.34 7.18
C PRO A 282 12.07 13.75 6.70
N VAL A 283 11.77 13.58 5.41
CA VAL A 283 10.44 13.87 4.87
C VAL A 283 9.46 12.77 5.27
N LYS A 284 9.80 11.50 4.99
CA LYS A 284 8.92 10.37 5.32
C LYS A 284 8.74 10.21 6.82
N MET A 285 9.82 10.30 7.61
CA MET A 285 9.73 10.16 9.07
C MET A 285 8.77 11.18 9.71
N ILE A 286 8.84 12.44 9.28
CA ILE A 286 7.98 13.50 9.84
C ILE A 286 6.54 13.36 9.35
N GLN A 287 6.34 12.91 8.11
CA GLN A 287 5.01 12.63 7.59
C GLN A 287 4.34 11.41 8.27
N MET A 288 5.07 10.52 8.95
CA MET A 288 4.44 9.44 9.73
C MET A 288 3.50 10.00 10.80
N ALA A 289 3.82 11.15 11.43
CA ALA A 289 2.94 11.80 12.39
C ALA A 289 1.64 12.29 11.73
N ALA A 290 1.73 12.92 10.56
CA ALA A 290 0.55 13.32 9.78
C ALA A 290 -0.28 12.10 9.34
N GLY A 291 0.37 11.04 8.87
CA GLY A 291 -0.28 9.78 8.50
C GLY A 291 -1.03 9.13 9.66
N ALA A 292 -0.44 9.12 10.87
CA ALA A 292 -1.08 8.59 12.07
C ALA A 292 -2.35 9.38 12.45
N LEU A 293 -2.36 10.70 12.27
CA LEU A 293 -3.56 11.52 12.50
C LEU A 293 -4.63 11.27 11.43
N LEU A 294 -4.23 11.11 10.16
CA LEU A 294 -5.15 10.80 9.07
C LEU A 294 -5.83 9.42 9.25
N PHE A 295 -5.02 8.39 9.52
CA PHE A 295 -5.45 7.00 9.53
C PHE A 295 -5.83 6.48 10.93
N SER A 296 -4.93 6.58 11.90
CA SER A 296 -5.13 5.97 13.24
C SER A 296 -6.02 6.79 14.18
N ARG A 297 -6.15 8.11 13.99
CA ARG A 297 -7.14 8.96 14.70
C ARG A 297 -8.52 9.02 14.01
N PRO A 298 -8.74 8.13 13.05
CA PRO A 298 -9.57 8.36 11.84
C PRO A 298 -10.01 9.82 11.61
N ASP A 299 -9.13 10.65 11.04
CA ASP A 299 -9.55 11.99 10.61
C ASP A 299 -10.31 11.96 9.30
N VAL A 300 -10.00 11.03 8.41
CA VAL A 300 -10.75 10.77 7.17
C VAL A 300 -11.84 9.73 7.44
N ALA A 301 -13.05 10.01 6.98
CA ALA A 301 -14.17 9.09 7.10
C ALA A 301 -14.09 7.95 6.06
N PRO A 302 -14.54 6.73 6.41
CA PRO A 302 -14.68 5.65 5.44
C PRO A 302 -15.72 6.01 4.36
N ALA A 303 -15.59 5.39 3.18
CA ALA A 303 -16.48 5.62 2.05
C ALA A 303 -17.96 5.37 2.41
N ARG A 304 -18.85 6.15 1.79
CA ARG A 304 -20.31 6.01 1.95
C ARG A 304 -20.84 4.80 1.18
N GLU A 305 -20.21 4.47 0.06
CA GLU A 305 -20.60 3.35 -0.80
C GLU A 305 -19.44 2.35 -0.94
N THR A 306 -19.81 1.07 -1.01
CA THR A 306 -18.88 -0.03 -1.30
C THR A 306 -19.26 -0.66 -2.64
N VAL A 307 -18.33 -0.64 -3.58
CA VAL A 307 -18.46 -1.32 -4.88
C VAL A 307 -17.75 -2.67 -4.79
N THR A 308 -18.52 -3.73 -5.04
CA THR A 308 -18.00 -5.10 -4.97
C THR A 308 -17.71 -5.66 -6.34
N ARG A 309 -16.62 -6.44 -6.46
CA ARG A 309 -16.36 -7.33 -7.58
C ARG A 309 -16.61 -8.78 -7.12
N SER A 310 -17.23 -9.57 -7.97
CA SER A 310 -17.50 -11.00 -7.75
C SER A 310 -17.07 -11.80 -8.96
N TYR A 311 -16.58 -13.00 -8.75
CA TYR A 311 -16.05 -13.87 -9.80
C TYR A 311 -16.58 -15.29 -9.63
N SER A 312 -16.91 -15.94 -10.75
CA SER A 312 -17.07 -17.39 -10.76
C SER A 312 -15.71 -18.09 -10.67
N ALA A 313 -15.70 -19.36 -10.27
CA ALA A 313 -14.47 -20.17 -10.25
C ALA A 313 -13.78 -20.21 -11.63
N GLU A 314 -14.57 -20.26 -12.71
CA GLU A 314 -14.06 -20.18 -14.08
C GLU A 314 -13.40 -18.82 -14.36
N GLN A 315 -14.00 -17.70 -13.95
CA GLN A 315 -13.40 -16.38 -14.13
C GLN A 315 -12.10 -16.20 -13.36
N VAL A 316 -11.99 -16.80 -12.16
CA VAL A 316 -10.73 -16.81 -11.41
C VAL A 316 -9.63 -17.48 -12.24
N LEU A 317 -9.90 -18.63 -12.85
CA LEU A 317 -8.94 -19.33 -13.70
C LEU A 317 -8.64 -18.56 -15.00
N GLU A 318 -9.68 -18.13 -15.72
CA GLU A 318 -9.53 -17.40 -16.98
C GLU A 318 -8.90 -16.02 -16.81
N SER A 319 -8.87 -15.47 -15.60
CA SER A 319 -8.17 -14.21 -15.32
C SER A 319 -6.71 -14.25 -15.78
N MET A 320 -6.05 -15.41 -15.68
CA MET A 320 -4.66 -15.67 -16.11
C MET A 320 -4.43 -15.57 -17.62
N ARG A 321 -5.49 -15.55 -18.43
CA ARG A 321 -5.42 -15.31 -19.88
C ARG A 321 -5.79 -13.89 -20.27
N LEU A 322 -6.18 -13.04 -19.31
CA LEU A 322 -6.51 -11.65 -19.59
C LEU A 322 -5.25 -10.86 -19.97
N PRO A 323 -5.37 -9.90 -20.91
CA PRO A 323 -4.24 -9.09 -21.34
C PRO A 323 -3.80 -8.11 -20.25
N GLU A 324 -2.57 -7.62 -20.38
CA GLU A 324 -1.99 -6.57 -19.53
C GLU A 324 -2.85 -5.28 -19.49
N SER A 325 -3.63 -4.98 -20.52
CA SER A 325 -4.57 -3.86 -20.53
C SER A 325 -5.72 -3.98 -19.52
N ALA A 326 -5.89 -5.16 -18.90
CA ALA A 326 -6.87 -5.36 -17.82
C ALA A 326 -6.31 -5.01 -16.42
N ARG A 327 -5.04 -4.60 -16.32
CA ARG A 327 -4.44 -4.15 -15.05
C ARG A 327 -5.16 -2.93 -14.46
N PRO A 328 -5.11 -2.74 -13.13
CA PRO A 328 -4.61 -3.70 -12.15
C PRO A 328 -5.67 -4.70 -11.72
N TYR A 329 -6.95 -4.54 -12.09
CA TYR A 329 -8.03 -5.34 -11.51
C TYR A 329 -8.26 -6.69 -12.17
N PHE A 330 -7.85 -6.86 -13.43
CA PHE A 330 -8.15 -8.05 -14.23
C PHE A 330 -9.64 -8.41 -14.19
N THR A 331 -10.46 -7.37 -14.22
CA THR A 331 -11.92 -7.44 -14.20
C THR A 331 -12.40 -6.69 -15.44
N PRO A 332 -12.77 -7.41 -16.52
CA PRO A 332 -13.13 -6.77 -17.78
C PRO A 332 -14.22 -5.69 -17.60
N GLY A 333 -13.94 -4.49 -18.08
CA GLY A 333 -14.87 -3.35 -18.01
C GLY A 333 -14.95 -2.65 -16.64
N PHE A 334 -14.13 -3.01 -15.65
CA PHE A 334 -14.13 -2.34 -14.35
C PHE A 334 -13.50 -0.94 -14.43
N PRO A 335 -14.18 0.14 -14.00
CA PRO A 335 -13.65 1.50 -13.99
C PRO A 335 -12.55 1.65 -12.95
N THR A 336 -11.35 2.02 -13.39
CA THR A 336 -10.19 2.13 -12.50
C THR A 336 -10.34 3.26 -11.48
N SER A 337 -11.03 4.35 -11.85
CA SER A 337 -11.28 5.46 -10.94
C SER A 337 -12.20 5.13 -9.77
N THR A 338 -12.89 3.97 -9.78
CA THR A 338 -13.81 3.60 -8.71
C THR A 338 -13.14 3.60 -7.33
N ALA A 339 -11.88 3.15 -7.24
CA ALA A 339 -11.11 3.17 -5.98
C ALA A 339 -10.78 4.56 -5.45
N LEU A 340 -10.88 5.59 -6.29
CA LEU A 340 -10.68 6.98 -5.88
C LEU A 340 -11.99 7.65 -5.46
N ARG A 341 -13.13 6.97 -5.65
CA ARG A 341 -14.49 7.48 -5.43
C ARG A 341 -15.26 6.72 -4.35
N HIS A 342 -15.02 5.41 -4.23
CA HIS A 342 -15.77 4.48 -3.37
C HIS A 342 -14.85 3.42 -2.77
N ARG A 343 -15.31 2.77 -1.70
CA ARG A 343 -14.63 1.59 -1.15
C ARG A 343 -14.73 0.41 -2.12
N LEU A 344 -13.65 -0.34 -2.28
CA LEU A 344 -13.65 -1.57 -3.09
C LEU A 344 -13.45 -2.82 -2.24
N GLN A 345 -14.20 -3.88 -2.60
CA GLN A 345 -14.00 -5.23 -2.05
C GLN A 345 -14.29 -6.30 -3.10
N ILE A 346 -13.75 -7.50 -2.89
CA ILE A 346 -14.16 -8.74 -3.56
C ILE A 346 -15.21 -9.41 -2.68
N SER A 347 -16.41 -9.67 -3.21
CA SER A 347 -17.48 -10.33 -2.46
C SER A 347 -17.46 -11.86 -2.59
N SER A 348 -16.98 -12.40 -3.71
CA SER A 348 -16.82 -13.85 -3.92
C SER A 348 -15.81 -14.16 -5.04
N LEU A 349 -15.19 -15.34 -4.94
CA LEU A 349 -14.24 -15.93 -5.90
C LEU A 349 -14.73 -17.28 -6.45
N ASP A 350 -15.99 -17.61 -6.19
CA ASP A 350 -16.66 -18.87 -6.55
C ASP A 350 -18.18 -18.69 -6.77
N GLY A 351 -18.64 -17.45 -6.92
CA GLY A 351 -20.04 -17.06 -6.97
C GLY A 351 -20.48 -16.58 -8.35
N ASP A 352 -21.58 -15.84 -8.38
CA ASP A 352 -22.04 -15.22 -9.62
C ASP A 352 -21.06 -14.12 -10.08
N PRO A 353 -20.77 -14.02 -11.39
CA PRO A 353 -19.98 -12.94 -11.94
C PRO A 353 -20.52 -11.56 -11.58
N THR A 354 -19.61 -10.60 -11.41
CA THR A 354 -19.97 -9.19 -11.22
C THR A 354 -20.89 -8.66 -12.31
N ALA A 355 -21.80 -7.76 -11.93
CA ALA A 355 -22.58 -7.00 -12.90
C ALA A 355 -21.67 -6.15 -13.79
N ALA A 356 -22.15 -5.82 -14.98
CA ALA A 356 -21.46 -4.90 -15.87
C ALA A 356 -21.38 -3.51 -15.24
N PHE A 357 -20.20 -2.89 -15.34
CA PHE A 357 -19.95 -1.54 -14.86
C PHE A 357 -20.14 -0.51 -15.98
N GLY A 358 -20.40 0.74 -15.61
CA GLY A 358 -20.34 1.87 -16.52
C GLY A 358 -18.92 2.14 -17.02
N PRO A 359 -18.73 3.06 -17.98
CA PRO A 359 -17.38 3.49 -18.39
C PRO A 359 -16.67 4.25 -17.27
N ASP A 360 -15.34 4.37 -17.38
CA ASP A 360 -14.55 5.19 -16.47
C ASP A 360 -14.85 6.68 -16.66
N GLU A 361 -15.11 7.38 -15.55
CA GLU A 361 -15.46 8.80 -15.55
C GLU A 361 -14.21 9.66 -15.38
N PRO A 362 -14.04 10.72 -16.20
CA PRO A 362 -12.86 11.57 -16.11
C PRO A 362 -12.78 12.32 -14.76
N GLY A 363 -11.56 12.73 -14.41
CA GLY A 363 -11.30 13.54 -13.23
C GLY A 363 -12.01 14.91 -13.22
N PRO A 364 -12.04 15.59 -12.06
CA PRO A 364 -11.40 15.18 -10.81
C PRO A 364 -12.08 13.98 -10.16
N TYR A 365 -11.28 13.17 -9.48
CA TYR A 365 -11.75 11.99 -8.75
C TYR A 365 -12.06 12.40 -7.32
N LEU A 366 -13.34 12.62 -7.04
CA LEU A 366 -13.82 13.00 -5.72
C LEU A 366 -14.38 11.78 -5.02
N THR A 367 -13.97 11.58 -3.77
CA THR A 367 -14.56 10.57 -2.88
C THR A 367 -16.02 10.85 -2.59
N ASP A 368 -16.82 9.81 -2.38
CA ASP A 368 -18.23 9.93 -2.05
C ASP A 368 -18.50 10.60 -0.68
N THR A 369 -17.48 10.72 0.18
CA THR A 369 -17.51 11.53 1.41
C THR A 369 -17.39 13.03 1.10
N GLY A 370 -16.65 13.36 0.03
CA GLY A 370 -16.25 14.71 -0.35
C GLY A 370 -14.96 15.20 0.33
N GLU A 371 -14.31 14.37 1.14
CA GLU A 371 -13.13 14.77 1.93
C GLU A 371 -11.82 14.67 1.15
N LEU A 372 -11.74 13.76 0.17
CA LEU A 372 -10.57 13.61 -0.70
C LEU A 372 -10.91 13.97 -2.14
N GLY A 373 -9.99 14.66 -2.80
CA GLY A 373 -10.09 15.01 -4.22
C GLY A 373 -8.76 14.87 -4.92
N TRP A 374 -8.75 14.18 -6.07
CA TRP A 374 -7.58 14.03 -6.93
C TRP A 374 -7.80 14.77 -8.25
N TYR A 375 -6.96 15.76 -8.50
CA TYR A 375 -7.03 16.66 -9.65
C TYR A 375 -5.85 16.39 -10.59
N GLU A 376 -6.13 16.33 -11.88
CA GLU A 376 -5.13 16.11 -12.92
C GLU A 376 -5.25 17.19 -14.02
N GLN A 377 -4.15 17.50 -14.70
CA GLN A 377 -4.15 18.44 -15.81
C GLN A 377 -3.26 17.93 -16.95
N GLY A 378 -3.84 17.24 -17.93
CA GLY A 378 -3.11 16.90 -19.17
C GLY A 378 -1.81 16.11 -18.94
N GLY A 379 -1.76 15.28 -17.90
CA GLY A 379 -0.63 14.40 -17.57
C GLY A 379 0.55 15.05 -16.83
N ARG A 380 0.42 16.31 -16.39
CA ARG A 380 1.38 16.94 -15.45
C ARG A 380 0.69 17.96 -14.57
N GLY A 381 1.11 18.09 -13.32
CA GLY A 381 0.56 19.09 -12.41
C GLY A 381 -0.49 18.54 -11.46
N GLY A 382 -0.55 17.23 -11.25
CA GLY A 382 -1.49 16.55 -10.37
C GLY A 382 -1.47 17.08 -8.93
N LEU A 383 -2.63 17.01 -8.28
CA LEU A 383 -2.80 17.48 -6.92
C LEU A 383 -3.84 16.62 -6.20
N VAL A 384 -3.52 16.21 -4.97
CA VAL A 384 -4.49 15.62 -4.04
C VAL A 384 -4.80 16.62 -2.94
N THR A 385 -6.08 16.81 -2.66
CA THR A 385 -6.58 17.57 -1.51
C THR A 385 -7.15 16.62 -0.47
N ILE A 386 -6.87 16.90 0.80
CA ILE A 386 -7.54 16.28 1.96
C ILE A 386 -8.25 17.40 2.70
N ASP A 387 -9.56 17.29 2.94
CA ASP A 387 -10.37 18.36 3.54
C ASP A 387 -11.31 17.83 4.64
N THR A 388 -10.74 17.37 5.74
CA THR A 388 -11.49 16.90 6.93
C THR A 388 -11.59 18.02 7.98
N ASP A 389 -12.42 17.82 9.00
CA ASP A 389 -12.57 18.78 10.09
C ASP A 389 -11.26 18.96 10.89
N ARG A 390 -10.46 17.89 11.01
CA ARG A 390 -9.30 17.83 11.90
C ARG A 390 -7.95 17.81 11.19
N SER A 391 -7.93 17.44 9.91
CA SER A 391 -6.74 17.40 9.06
C SER A 391 -7.04 17.87 7.63
N GLN A 392 -6.20 18.74 7.10
CA GLN A 392 -6.28 19.25 5.74
C GLN A 392 -4.93 19.16 5.04
N ALA A 393 -4.92 18.94 3.73
CA ALA A 393 -3.67 18.85 2.98
C ALA A 393 -3.80 19.30 1.52
N LEU A 394 -2.67 19.75 0.98
CA LEU A 394 -2.41 19.98 -0.44
C LEU A 394 -1.15 19.19 -0.80
N VAL A 395 -1.27 18.19 -1.67
CA VAL A 395 -0.19 17.24 -1.96
C VAL A 395 0.02 17.11 -3.47
N GLY A 396 1.17 17.58 -3.96
CA GLY A 396 1.54 17.51 -5.37
C GLY A 396 2.05 18.84 -5.91
N PHE A 397 1.60 19.21 -7.11
CA PHE A 397 1.86 20.51 -7.73
C PHE A 397 0.88 21.56 -7.18
N VAL A 398 1.11 21.98 -5.94
CA VAL A 398 0.20 22.81 -5.13
C VAL A 398 -0.34 24.05 -5.85
N THR A 399 0.50 24.72 -6.64
CA THR A 399 0.14 25.97 -7.35
C THR A 399 -0.53 25.74 -8.70
N ALA A 400 -0.58 24.51 -9.22
CA ALA A 400 -1.07 24.23 -10.58
C ALA A 400 -2.58 24.44 -10.74
N HIS A 401 -3.37 24.13 -9.70
CA HIS A 401 -4.84 24.14 -9.78
C HIS A 401 -5.51 25.30 -9.04
N GLY A 402 -4.75 26.12 -8.30
CA GLY A 402 -5.31 27.13 -7.40
C GLY A 402 -6.29 26.57 -6.38
N ARG A 403 -6.11 25.30 -5.98
CA ARG A 403 -7.01 24.62 -5.04
C ARG A 403 -6.66 24.99 -3.61
N THR A 404 -7.71 25.05 -2.80
CA THR A 404 -7.65 25.29 -1.38
C THR A 404 -8.50 24.23 -0.69
N THR A 405 -8.30 24.08 0.60
CA THR A 405 -9.22 23.36 1.49
C THR A 405 -9.99 24.39 2.32
N ARG A 406 -10.91 23.96 3.19
CA ARG A 406 -11.72 24.89 4.01
C ARG A 406 -10.90 25.89 4.83
N HIS A 407 -9.74 25.48 5.37
CA HIS A 407 -8.93 26.32 6.26
C HIS A 407 -7.51 26.57 5.74
N LEU A 408 -7.06 25.90 4.67
CA LEU A 408 -5.68 26.00 4.19
C LEU A 408 -5.63 26.37 2.71
N THR A 409 -4.94 27.49 2.44
CA THR A 409 -4.48 27.93 1.12
C THR A 409 -2.95 28.05 1.14
N ALA A 410 -2.29 27.76 0.01
CA ALA A 410 -0.84 27.85 -0.10
C ALA A 410 -0.42 28.55 -1.41
N ASP A 411 0.56 29.44 -1.31
CA ASP A 411 1.29 30.03 -2.43
C ASP A 411 2.79 29.81 -2.18
N VAL A 412 3.34 28.78 -2.82
CA VAL A 412 4.69 28.27 -2.57
C VAL A 412 5.53 28.33 -3.84
N ALA A 413 6.84 28.55 -3.67
CA ALA A 413 7.78 28.63 -4.78
C ALA A 413 8.23 27.23 -5.27
N ASN A 414 8.02 26.19 -4.47
CA ASN A 414 8.40 24.82 -4.82
C ASN A 414 7.52 24.29 -5.96
N GLU A 415 8.13 23.57 -6.90
CA GLU A 415 7.39 22.91 -7.98
C GLU A 415 6.48 21.80 -7.44
N PHE A 416 6.97 21.04 -6.46
CA PHE A 416 6.26 19.93 -5.85
C PHE A 416 6.46 19.90 -4.33
N CYS A 417 5.38 19.74 -3.59
CA CYS A 417 5.44 19.56 -2.14
C CYS A 417 4.16 18.92 -1.58
N ALA A 418 4.24 18.48 -0.33
CA ALA A 418 3.14 18.00 0.47
C ALA A 418 3.02 18.86 1.73
N ILE A 419 1.89 19.56 1.85
CA ILE A 419 1.56 20.43 2.96
C ILE A 419 0.40 19.79 3.71
N THR A 420 0.59 19.41 4.97
CA THR A 420 -0.48 18.85 5.82
C THR A 420 -0.63 19.71 7.07
N LEU A 421 -1.88 20.00 7.44
CA LEU A 421 -2.26 20.78 8.61
C LEU A 421 -3.24 19.97 9.45
N SER A 422 -2.81 19.56 10.64
CA SER A 422 -3.60 18.68 11.50
C SER A 422 -3.74 19.26 12.89
N SER A 423 -4.92 19.18 13.47
CA SER A 423 -5.14 19.51 14.88
C SER A 423 -4.38 18.53 15.78
N LEU A 424 -3.71 19.00 16.83
CA LEU A 424 -3.05 18.15 17.83
C LEU A 424 -3.90 17.91 19.08
N ASP A 425 -4.98 18.66 19.26
CA ASP A 425 -5.87 18.55 20.42
C ASP A 425 -7.20 17.83 20.14
N GLY A 426 -7.34 17.28 18.92
CA GLY A 426 -8.51 16.52 18.49
C GLY A 426 -9.75 17.36 18.16
N ARG A 427 -9.72 18.69 18.35
CA ARG A 427 -10.81 19.60 17.92
C ARG A 427 -10.72 19.89 16.42
N PRO A 428 -11.83 20.26 15.75
CA PRO A 428 -11.78 20.78 14.39
C PRO A 428 -10.79 21.95 14.27
N ILE A 429 -10.10 22.08 13.13
CA ILE A 429 -9.05 23.09 12.88
C ILE A 429 -9.53 24.50 13.23
N ALA A 430 -10.78 24.84 12.86
CA ALA A 430 -11.39 26.13 13.19
C ALA A 430 -11.36 26.49 14.69
N ARG A 431 -11.35 25.49 15.58
CA ARG A 431 -11.46 25.63 17.05
C ARG A 431 -10.25 25.09 17.81
N SER A 432 -9.30 24.46 17.14
CA SER A 432 -8.08 23.92 17.74
C SER A 432 -7.22 25.04 18.32
N GLU A 433 -6.46 24.76 19.37
CA GLU A 433 -5.45 25.65 19.96
C GLU A 433 -4.05 25.33 19.45
N THR A 434 -3.82 24.10 19.00
CA THR A 434 -2.51 23.66 18.54
C THR A 434 -2.65 22.81 17.27
N LEU A 435 -1.97 23.24 16.21
CA LEU A 435 -1.89 22.52 14.94
C LEU A 435 -0.46 22.05 14.68
N LEU A 436 -0.32 20.87 14.10
CA LEU A 436 0.89 20.40 13.43
C LEU A 436 0.80 20.80 11.96
N LEU A 437 1.84 21.45 11.46
CA LEU A 437 2.02 21.72 10.04
C LEU A 437 3.26 20.96 9.56
N THR A 438 3.10 20.02 8.63
CA THR A 438 4.24 19.47 7.87
C THR A 438 4.28 20.12 6.50
N ALA A 439 5.46 20.57 6.06
CA ALA A 439 5.68 21.12 4.74
C ALA A 439 6.92 20.46 4.13
N CYS A 440 6.69 19.41 3.34
CA CYS A 440 7.74 18.52 2.85
C CYS A 440 7.87 18.61 1.32
N SER A 441 9.10 18.66 0.81
CA SER A 441 9.40 18.51 -0.62
C SER A 441 10.34 17.31 -0.81
N ARG A 442 11.35 17.37 -1.66
CA ARG A 442 12.32 16.28 -1.88
C ARG A 442 13.45 16.26 -0.85
N ILE A 443 14.12 15.13 -0.80
CA ILE A 443 15.38 14.91 -0.09
C ILE A 443 16.46 14.49 -1.09
N GLU A 444 17.71 14.82 -0.78
CA GLU A 444 18.90 14.30 -1.46
C GLU A 444 20.06 14.17 -0.46
N ASN A 445 20.98 13.24 -0.68
CA ASN A 445 22.20 13.23 0.10
C ASN A 445 23.18 14.30 -0.39
N THR A 446 24.09 14.71 0.48
CA THR A 446 25.14 15.66 0.10
C THR A 446 26.02 15.05 -1.00
N GLY A 447 26.14 15.74 -2.14
CA GLY A 447 26.97 15.27 -3.25
C GLY A 447 26.37 14.11 -4.06
N THR A 448 25.06 13.85 -3.95
CA THR A 448 24.34 12.95 -4.85
C THR A 448 24.58 13.32 -6.32
N ARG A 449 24.68 12.31 -7.18
CA ARG A 449 24.71 12.50 -8.65
C ARG A 449 23.68 11.62 -9.33
N TRP A 450 22.76 12.25 -10.05
CA TRP A 450 21.79 11.59 -10.91
C TRP A 450 22.44 11.10 -12.21
N ASN A 451 21.88 10.03 -12.77
CA ASN A 451 22.21 9.60 -14.13
C ASN A 451 21.70 10.63 -15.16
N PRO A 452 22.19 10.62 -16.41
CA PRO A 452 21.74 11.58 -17.44
C PRO A 452 20.25 11.54 -17.77
N ARG A 453 19.54 10.46 -17.41
CA ARG A 453 18.09 10.31 -17.61
C ARG A 453 17.28 10.84 -16.43
N HIS A 454 17.93 11.27 -15.34
CA HIS A 454 17.33 11.71 -14.08
C HIS A 454 16.39 10.67 -13.44
N THR A 455 16.73 9.39 -13.59
CA THR A 455 15.90 8.27 -13.10
C THR A 455 16.46 7.55 -11.90
N LEU A 456 17.79 7.55 -11.71
CA LEU A 456 18.48 6.86 -10.62
C LEU A 456 19.71 7.69 -10.20
N TRP A 457 20.16 7.50 -8.96
CA TRP A 457 21.44 8.01 -8.48
C TRP A 457 22.57 7.10 -8.99
N GLU A 458 23.51 7.67 -9.74
CA GLU A 458 24.78 7.00 -10.07
C GLU A 458 25.73 7.01 -8.87
N SER A 459 25.63 8.05 -8.04
CA SER A 459 26.35 8.20 -6.79
C SER A 459 25.35 8.59 -5.72
N TRP A 460 25.28 7.78 -4.67
CA TRP A 460 24.41 8.00 -3.52
C TRP A 460 24.80 9.22 -2.68
N GLY A 461 26.01 9.76 -2.87
CA GLY A 461 26.51 10.88 -2.06
C GLY A 461 26.97 10.43 -0.67
N GLU A 462 27.03 11.39 0.25
CA GLU A 462 27.41 11.21 1.65
C GLU A 462 26.46 11.98 2.58
N GLY A 463 26.63 11.77 3.89
CA GLY A 463 25.86 12.51 4.88
C GLY A 463 26.27 13.98 5.01
N PRO A 464 25.34 14.87 5.41
CA PRO A 464 23.95 14.56 5.78
C PRO A 464 23.02 14.43 4.57
N THR A 465 21.87 13.78 4.77
CA THR A 465 20.68 13.96 3.91
C THR A 465 20.14 15.38 4.08
N LEU A 466 19.92 16.05 2.97
CA LEU A 466 19.44 17.43 2.83
C LEU A 466 17.96 17.42 2.45
N ILE A 467 17.23 18.40 2.97
CA ILE A 467 15.85 18.69 2.57
C ILE A 467 15.84 19.87 1.59
N GLU A 468 14.89 19.88 0.67
CA GLU A 468 14.45 21.12 0.03
C GLU A 468 13.38 21.79 0.92
N PRO A 469 13.65 22.97 1.51
CA PRO A 469 12.65 23.66 2.32
C PRO A 469 11.46 24.09 1.46
N VAL A 470 10.25 23.94 2.00
CA VAL A 470 9.08 24.57 1.39
C VAL A 470 9.10 26.06 1.70
N THR A 471 9.07 26.91 0.67
CA THR A 471 9.20 28.37 0.79
C THR A 471 8.00 29.08 0.16
N GLY A 472 7.58 30.20 0.76
CA GLY A 472 6.39 30.95 0.34
C GLY A 472 5.49 31.28 1.52
N TRP A 473 4.18 31.18 1.32
CA TRP A 473 3.19 31.57 2.32
C TRP A 473 2.01 30.61 2.36
N LEU A 474 1.46 30.41 3.56
CA LEU A 474 0.15 29.80 3.76
C LEU A 474 -0.84 30.87 4.20
N VAL A 475 -2.11 30.70 3.87
CA VAL A 475 -3.20 31.47 4.47
C VAL A 475 -4.15 30.53 5.19
N LEU A 476 -4.28 30.72 6.50
CA LEU A 476 -5.26 30.04 7.32
C LEU A 476 -6.56 30.85 7.38
N THR A 477 -7.65 30.26 6.90
CA THR A 477 -8.97 30.91 6.76
C THR A 477 -10.00 30.29 7.70
N ASP A 478 -11.10 31.02 7.95
CA ASP A 478 -12.26 30.54 8.72
C ASP A 478 -11.95 29.97 10.13
N LEU A 479 -10.88 30.48 10.76
CA LEU A 479 -10.54 30.16 12.15
C LEU A 479 -11.43 30.95 13.13
N GLN A 480 -11.95 30.28 14.16
CA GLN A 480 -12.84 30.89 15.13
C GLN A 480 -12.07 31.59 16.25
N GLY A 481 -12.04 32.93 16.18
CA GLY A 481 -11.61 33.80 17.27
C GLY A 481 -10.11 33.87 17.63
N PRO A 482 -9.12 33.43 16.82
CA PRO A 482 -7.74 33.73 17.16
C PRO A 482 -7.50 35.26 17.16
N ILE A 483 -6.78 35.72 18.16
CA ILE A 483 -6.29 37.10 18.30
C ILE A 483 -4.81 37.22 17.92
N ASP A 484 -4.09 36.09 17.93
CA ASP A 484 -2.70 35.94 17.51
C ASP A 484 -2.46 34.48 17.08
N ILE A 485 -1.50 34.26 16.19
CA ILE A 485 -1.08 32.94 15.74
C ILE A 485 0.44 32.90 15.77
N GLN A 486 0.99 32.00 16.58
CA GLN A 486 2.42 31.77 16.68
C GLN A 486 2.80 30.51 15.92
N VAL A 487 3.86 30.58 15.12
CA VAL A 487 4.35 29.51 14.27
C VAL A 487 5.80 29.24 14.63
N THR A 488 6.07 28.03 15.11
CA THR A 488 7.41 27.64 15.57
C THR A 488 7.94 26.52 14.67
N ALA A 489 9.04 26.77 13.97
CA ALA A 489 9.77 25.74 13.22
C ALA A 489 10.37 24.73 14.20
N LEU A 490 10.36 23.44 13.86
CA LEU A 490 10.92 22.38 14.69
C LEU A 490 12.04 21.62 13.98
N ASP A 491 12.98 21.04 14.72
CA ASP A 491 13.95 20.08 14.17
C ASP A 491 13.37 18.67 14.11
N GLY A 492 14.14 17.70 13.60
CA GLY A 492 13.72 16.29 13.53
C GLY A 492 13.58 15.58 14.87
N SER A 493 13.77 16.28 16.00
CA SER A 493 13.51 15.80 17.37
C SER A 493 12.44 16.65 18.07
N ASP A 494 11.61 17.35 17.29
CA ASP A 494 10.51 18.21 17.74
C ASP A 494 10.96 19.39 18.62
N ARG A 495 12.22 19.82 18.51
CA ARG A 495 12.73 20.96 19.27
C ARG A 495 12.59 22.26 18.46
N PRO A 496 12.18 23.38 19.08
CA PRO A 496 12.11 24.68 18.40
C PRO A 496 13.42 25.09 17.72
N ILE A 497 13.32 25.56 16.49
CA ILE A 497 14.39 26.21 15.74
C ILE A 497 14.07 27.70 15.65
N GLY A 498 14.90 28.52 16.31
CA GLY A 498 14.71 29.96 16.34
C GLY A 498 13.52 30.41 17.18
N GLU A 499 13.17 31.68 17.07
CA GLU A 499 12.03 32.28 17.77
C GLU A 499 10.73 32.06 16.98
N PRO A 500 9.57 31.91 17.66
CA PRO A 500 8.28 31.83 16.98
C PRO A 500 8.00 33.04 16.09
N VAL A 501 7.46 32.79 14.90
CA VAL A 501 6.98 33.81 13.98
C VAL A 501 5.50 34.06 14.22
N HIS A 502 5.08 35.32 14.22
CA HIS A 502 3.67 35.69 14.31
C HIS A 502 3.04 35.80 12.94
N ALA A 503 1.88 35.16 12.74
CA ALA A 503 1.15 35.25 11.48
C ALA A 503 0.64 36.68 11.24
N ARG A 504 0.66 37.11 9.97
CA ARG A 504 0.15 38.42 9.57
C ARG A 504 -1.36 38.34 9.36
N ARG A 505 -2.12 39.16 10.09
CA ARG A 505 -3.57 39.29 9.89
C ARG A 505 -3.88 39.87 8.51
N LEU A 506 -4.68 39.16 7.73
CA LEU A 506 -5.26 39.62 6.46
C LEU A 506 -6.78 39.81 6.62
N GLU A 507 -7.43 40.38 5.60
CA GLU A 507 -8.90 40.46 5.53
C GLU A 507 -9.53 39.07 5.47
N ILE A 508 -8.90 38.16 4.72
CA ILE A 508 -9.40 36.81 4.44
C ILE A 508 -8.95 35.75 5.45
N GLY A 509 -8.02 36.07 6.35
CA GLY A 509 -7.43 35.06 7.26
C GLY A 509 -6.11 35.49 7.88
N TRP A 510 -5.22 34.52 8.05
CA TRP A 510 -3.90 34.71 8.65
C TRP A 510 -2.80 34.14 7.75
N GLU A 511 -1.88 34.99 7.36
CA GLU A 511 -0.76 34.61 6.51
C GLU A 511 0.44 34.16 7.35
N ILE A 512 0.99 33.00 6.99
CA ILE A 512 2.13 32.37 7.66
C ILE A 512 3.28 32.27 6.64
N PRO A 513 4.45 32.90 6.88
CA PRO A 513 5.64 32.65 6.08
C PRO A 513 6.16 31.23 6.27
N LEU A 514 6.66 30.64 5.18
CA LEU A 514 7.42 29.39 5.18
C LEU A 514 8.82 29.60 4.63
N GLY A 515 9.79 28.85 5.15
CA GLY A 515 11.12 28.73 4.56
C GLY A 515 12.23 29.57 5.19
N ASP A 516 11.91 30.45 6.15
CA ASP A 516 12.93 31.24 6.86
C ASP A 516 13.90 30.34 7.66
N GLN A 517 13.36 29.29 8.28
CA GLN A 517 14.14 28.21 8.88
C GLN A 517 14.01 26.96 8.00
N PRO A 518 15.12 26.30 7.60
CA PRO A 518 15.06 25.03 6.91
C PRO A 518 14.47 23.94 7.83
N THR A 519 13.18 23.64 7.64
CA THR A 519 12.48 22.58 8.35
C THR A 519 11.38 21.98 7.48
N THR A 520 11.01 20.75 7.80
CA THR A 520 9.84 20.02 7.26
C THR A 520 8.62 20.10 8.18
N GLN A 521 8.74 20.66 9.40
CA GLN A 521 7.62 20.73 10.34
C GLN A 521 7.61 21.97 11.24
N TYR A 522 6.38 22.37 11.61
CA TYR A 522 6.09 23.50 12.47
C TYR A 522 4.97 23.13 13.45
N VAL A 523 5.02 23.72 14.64
CA VAL A 523 3.85 23.77 15.54
C VAL A 523 3.23 25.16 15.49
N ILE A 524 1.91 25.22 15.35
CA ILE A 524 1.14 26.45 15.28
C ILE A 524 0.24 26.56 16.51
N HIS A 525 0.38 27.65 17.27
CA HIS A 525 -0.49 27.96 18.40
C HIS A 525 -1.50 29.04 18.03
N LEU A 526 -2.79 28.72 18.16
CA LEU A 526 -3.91 29.63 17.92
C LEU A 526 -4.33 30.29 19.25
N ILE A 527 -3.83 31.50 19.48
CA ILE A 527 -4.03 32.22 20.74
C ILE A 527 -5.38 32.94 20.72
N ARG A 528 -6.17 32.76 21.78
CA ARG A 528 -7.51 33.34 21.95
C ARG A 528 -7.59 34.07 23.28
N SER A 529 -8.52 35.03 23.41
CA SER A 529 -8.82 35.61 24.72
C SER A 529 -9.42 34.54 25.65
N ALA A 530 -9.27 34.72 26.97
CA ALA A 530 -9.84 33.81 27.96
C ALA A 530 -11.37 33.63 27.79
N GLU A 531 -12.06 34.70 27.39
CA GLU A 531 -13.51 34.67 27.12
C GLU A 531 -13.83 33.84 25.86
N GLN A 532 -13.04 33.96 24.80
CA GLN A 532 -13.21 33.18 23.56
C GLN A 532 -12.92 31.69 23.80
N ALA A 533 -11.85 31.38 24.53
CA ALA A 533 -11.49 30.01 24.90
C ALA A 533 -12.64 29.35 25.70
N ALA A 534 -13.19 30.06 26.70
CA ALA A 534 -14.33 29.56 27.48
C ALA A 534 -15.58 29.31 26.63
N ARG A 535 -15.90 30.17 25.65
CA ARG A 535 -17.05 29.98 24.75
C ARG A 535 -16.90 28.76 23.85
N LEU A 536 -15.69 28.51 23.33
CA LEU A 536 -15.42 27.37 22.47
C LEU A 536 -15.45 26.03 23.23
N ALA A 537 -15.02 26.03 24.50
CA ALA A 537 -15.11 24.85 25.37
C ALA A 537 -16.58 24.43 25.64
N VAL A 538 -17.49 25.40 25.82
CA VAL A 538 -18.91 25.12 26.11
C VAL A 538 -19.70 24.72 24.86
N GLY A 539 -19.32 25.23 23.68
CA GLY A 539 -19.99 24.93 22.41
C GLY A 539 -19.80 23.49 21.90
N GLY A 540 -18.79 22.77 22.39
CA GLY A 540 -18.52 21.37 22.01
C GLY A 540 -19.43 20.33 22.69
N GLN A 541 -20.08 20.66 23.81
CA GLN A 541 -20.92 19.69 24.56
C GLN A 541 -22.38 19.62 24.09
N ARG A 542 -22.82 20.47 23.15
CA ARG A 542 -24.24 20.56 22.76
C ARG A 542 -24.63 19.82 21.48
N SER A 543 -23.72 19.11 20.81
CA SER A 543 -24.05 18.38 19.56
C SER A 543 -24.11 16.84 19.68
N GLU A 544 -23.95 16.25 20.86
CA GLU A 544 -24.07 14.79 21.05
C GLU A 544 -25.46 14.33 21.55
N PHE A 545 -26.41 15.25 21.69
CA PHE A 545 -27.82 14.92 21.91
C PHE A 545 -28.64 15.62 20.82
N PHE A 546 -29.31 14.82 19.99
CA PHE A 546 -30.09 15.15 18.79
C PHE A 546 -29.32 15.10 17.46
N GLY A 547 -29.46 13.95 16.79
CA GLY A 547 -29.05 13.66 15.42
C GLY A 547 -29.20 12.18 15.16
#